data_AF-A0A7G5H5D6-F1
#
_entry.id   AF-A0A7G5H5D6-F1
#
_cell.length_a   1.000
_cell.length_b   1.000
_cell.length_c   1.000
_cell.angle_alpha   90.00
_cell.angle_beta   90.00
_cell.angle_gamma   90.00
#
_symmetry.space_group_name_H-M   'P 1'
#
loop_
_entity.id
_entity.type
_entity.pdbx_description
1 polymer ?
#
loop_
_entity_poly.entity_id
_entity_poly.type
_entity_poly.pdbx_seq_one_letter_code
_entity_poly.pdbx_strand_id
1 'polypeptide(L)'
;MNLNYFQSLTDFFVKAPDIRGYKPMYAATFSGIIHLLSESRRRTITLKYAHLNGLLRLSEDAYYESLNWLDHAGLILYFRGKGKNAPAEISINVPEFPEISVSEAQNLQPGIAGGKGGSTGVGTGVSTQGGNGGSSQGVDSTSRFSPPPIPPYRSK
;
A
#
# COMPACT_ATOMS: atom_id res chain seq x y z
N MET A 1 6.52 -17.32 -0.73
CA MET A 1 6.07 -16.54 0.45
C MET A 1 6.09 -15.04 0.13
N ASN A 2 4.91 -14.43 0.02
CA ASN A 2 4.78 -12.99 -0.21
C ASN A 2 4.37 -12.31 1.11
N LEU A 3 5.22 -11.40 1.60
CA LEU A 3 5.01 -10.68 2.85
C LEU A 3 4.22 -9.39 2.61
N ASN A 4 3.20 -9.13 3.43
CA ASN A 4 2.33 -7.98 3.31
C ASN A 4 2.75 -6.83 4.25
N TYR A 5 3.80 -6.12 3.83
CA TYR A 5 4.32 -4.96 4.56
C TYR A 5 3.33 -3.78 4.60
N PHE A 6 2.49 -3.63 3.56
CA PHE A 6 1.47 -2.59 3.51
C PHE A 6 0.41 -2.79 4.60
N GLN A 7 -0.07 -4.03 4.77
CA GLN A 7 -1.00 -4.35 5.86
C GLN A 7 -0.39 -4.09 7.23
N SER A 8 0.89 -4.39 7.42
CA SER A 8 1.60 -4.12 8.68
C SER A 8 1.63 -2.62 9.01
N LEU A 9 1.81 -1.75 8.00
CA LEU A 9 1.72 -0.30 8.17
C LEU A 9 0.30 0.16 8.47
N THR A 10 -0.69 -0.34 7.73
CA THR A 10 -2.11 0.00 7.96
C THR A 10 -2.54 -0.35 9.37
N ASP A 11 -2.25 -1.58 9.81
CA ASP A 11 -2.56 -2.04 11.18
C ASP A 11 -1.89 -1.17 12.24
N PHE A 12 -0.64 -0.77 12.00
CA PHE A 12 0.09 0.14 12.87
C PHE A 12 -0.62 1.49 12.98
N PHE A 13 -0.96 2.14 11.85
CA PHE A 13 -1.56 3.48 11.88
C PHE A 13 -2.98 3.48 12.45
N VAL A 14 -3.68 2.35 12.39
CA VAL A 14 -4.99 2.18 13.04
C VAL A 14 -4.84 1.99 14.55
N LYS A 15 -3.90 1.16 15.02
CA LYS A 15 -3.82 0.76 16.44
C LYS A 15 -2.92 1.66 17.28
N ALA A 16 -1.80 2.13 16.72
CA ALA A 16 -0.76 2.83 17.48
C ALA A 16 -1.23 4.11 18.19
N PRO A 17 -2.12 4.96 17.61
CA PRO A 17 -2.61 6.17 18.28
C PRO A 17 -3.36 5.89 19.59
N ASP A 18 -3.99 4.73 19.72
CA ASP A 18 -4.73 4.33 20.93
C ASP A 18 -3.83 3.75 22.02
N ILE A 19 -2.56 3.47 21.71
CA ILE A 19 -1.60 2.92 22.66
C ILE A 19 -1.02 4.07 23.50
N ARG A 20 -1.05 3.91 24.83
CA ARG A 20 -0.59 4.92 25.77
C ARG A 20 0.86 5.35 25.49
N GLY A 21 1.08 6.67 25.50
CA GLY A 21 2.40 7.25 25.33
C GLY A 21 2.85 7.37 23.88
N TYR A 22 1.99 7.07 22.91
CA TYR A 22 2.27 7.22 21.48
C TYR A 22 2.83 8.62 21.15
N LYS A 23 3.85 8.63 20.29
CA LYS A 23 4.45 9.84 19.70
C LYS A 23 4.62 9.65 18.19
N PRO A 24 4.49 10.71 17.37
CA PRO A 24 4.68 10.63 15.93
C PRO A 24 6.04 10.06 15.49
N MET A 25 7.10 10.25 16.30
CA MET A 25 8.42 9.68 16.01
C MET A 25 8.43 8.14 15.99
N TYR A 26 7.53 7.50 16.74
CA TYR A 26 7.44 6.04 16.77
C TYR A 26 6.88 5.52 15.44
N ALA A 27 5.96 6.25 14.82
CA ALA A 27 5.47 5.96 13.48
C ALA A 27 6.58 6.09 12.42
N ALA A 28 7.41 7.12 12.52
CA ALA A 28 8.56 7.27 11.63
C ALA A 28 9.54 6.11 11.79
N THR A 29 9.86 5.74 13.03
CA THR A 29 10.77 4.62 13.36
C THR A 29 10.22 3.30 12.84
N PHE A 30 8.95 3.00 13.10
CA PHE A 30 8.30 1.79 12.60
C PHE A 30 8.28 1.72 11.06
N SER A 31 7.96 2.83 10.40
CA SER A 31 7.96 2.91 8.94
C SER A 31 9.36 2.66 8.36
N GLY A 32 10.40 3.21 8.99
CA GLY A 32 11.79 2.95 8.59
C GLY A 32 12.19 1.48 8.74
N ILE A 33 11.75 0.82 9.83
CA ILE A 33 11.99 -0.62 10.03
C ILE A 33 11.27 -1.45 8.95
N ILE A 34 10.00 -1.15 8.67
CA ILE A 34 9.24 -1.85 7.62
C ILE A 34 9.89 -1.66 6.24
N HIS A 35 10.37 -0.45 5.93
CA HIS A 35 11.09 -0.18 4.69
C HIS A 35 12.32 -1.09 4.56
N LEU A 36 13.19 -1.16 5.57
CA LEU A 36 14.38 -2.03 5.57
C LEU A 36 14.04 -3.53 5.49
N LEU A 37 12.97 -3.96 6.16
CA LEU A 37 12.47 -5.34 6.07
C LEU A 37 11.96 -5.65 4.65
N SER A 38 11.26 -4.70 4.02
CA SER A 38 10.72 -4.86 2.67
C SER A 38 11.82 -4.96 1.62
N GLU A 39 12.89 -4.18 1.74
CA GLU A 39 14.05 -4.23 0.84
C GLU A 39 14.79 -5.56 0.95
N SER A 40 14.96 -6.06 2.18
CA SER A 40 15.62 -7.35 2.43
C SER A 40 14.72 -8.56 2.18
N ARG A 41 13.41 -8.35 2.00
CA ARG A 41 12.36 -9.39 1.90
C ARG A 41 12.41 -10.37 3.08
N ARG A 42 12.65 -9.87 4.29
CA ARG A 42 12.78 -10.68 5.51
C ARG A 42 11.81 -10.20 6.58
N ARG A 43 11.49 -11.09 7.52
CA ARG A 43 10.75 -10.78 8.76
C ARG A 43 11.64 -10.24 9.88
N THR A 44 12.94 -10.40 9.71
CA THR A 44 13.95 -10.06 10.71
C THR A 44 15.11 -9.32 10.05
N ILE A 45 15.58 -8.26 10.70
CA ILE A 45 16.75 -7.49 10.28
C ILE A 45 17.70 -7.25 11.46
N THR A 46 18.99 -7.21 11.13
CA THR A 46 20.01 -6.69 12.02
C THR A 46 20.06 -5.16 11.84
N LEU A 47 19.52 -4.42 12.80
CA LEU A 47 19.45 -2.97 12.77
C LEU A 47 20.60 -2.32 13.55
N LYS A 48 21.36 -1.46 12.86
CA LYS A 48 22.30 -0.52 13.47
C LYS A 48 21.67 0.86 13.53
N TYR A 49 21.94 1.61 14.59
CA TYR A 49 21.49 3.00 14.73
C TYR A 49 21.81 3.84 13.48
N ALA A 50 23.02 3.70 12.94
CA ALA A 50 23.46 4.42 11.75
C ALA A 50 22.55 4.21 10.52
N HIS A 51 21.97 3.01 10.35
CA HIS A 51 21.09 2.73 9.20
C HIS A 51 19.77 3.49 9.31
N LEU A 52 19.14 3.47 10.49
CA LEU A 52 17.87 4.17 10.70
C LEU A 52 18.07 5.69 10.78
N ASN A 53 19.18 6.13 11.38
CA ASN A 53 19.52 7.55 11.46
C ASN A 53 19.78 8.17 10.08
N GLY A 54 20.39 7.41 9.16
CA GLY A 54 20.57 7.86 7.77
C GLY A 54 19.25 8.16 7.05
N LEU A 55 18.18 7.46 7.42
CA LEU A 55 16.84 7.62 6.84
C LEU A 55 16.03 8.71 7.54
N LEU A 56 16.02 8.71 8.88
CA LEU A 56 15.07 9.47 9.68
C LEU A 56 15.68 10.67 10.41
N ARG A 57 17.02 10.79 10.44
CA ARG A 57 17.78 11.84 11.15
C ARG A 57 17.34 12.01 12.62
N LEU A 58 17.16 10.90 13.31
CA LEU A 58 16.74 10.86 14.72
C LEU A 58 17.96 10.95 15.65
N SER A 59 17.81 11.63 16.79
CA SER A 59 18.79 11.52 17.88
C SER A 59 18.86 10.10 18.42
N GLU A 60 20.01 9.71 19.00
CA GLU A 60 20.22 8.37 19.56
C GLU A 60 19.22 8.05 20.69
N ASP A 61 18.90 9.02 21.54
CA ASP A 61 17.90 8.85 22.60
C ASP A 61 16.51 8.55 22.02
N ALA A 62 16.05 9.37 21.07
CA ALA A 62 14.78 9.15 20.38
C ALA A 62 14.71 7.79 19.66
N TYR A 63 15.82 7.32 19.10
CA TYR A 63 15.91 6.01 18.48
C TYR A 63 15.65 4.88 19.48
N TYR A 64 16.39 4.86 20.60
CA TYR A 64 16.19 3.80 21.61
C TYR A 64 14.85 3.93 22.32
N GLU A 65 14.38 5.16 22.58
CA GLU A 65 13.04 5.40 23.11
C GLU A 65 11.96 4.81 22.20
N SER A 66 12.07 5.05 20.89
CA SER A 66 11.12 4.53 19.90
C SER A 66 11.14 3.00 19.86
N LEU A 67 12.33 2.38 19.85
CA LEU A 67 12.43 0.92 19.83
C LEU A 67 11.85 0.28 21.09
N ASN A 68 12.14 0.83 22.27
CA ASN A 68 11.59 0.32 23.52
C ASN A 68 10.06 0.48 23.56
N TRP A 69 9.53 1.61 23.08
CA TRP A 69 8.08 1.79 23.03
C TRP A 69 7.41 0.82 22.07
N LEU A 70 7.98 0.62 20.87
CA LEU A 70 7.44 -0.32 19.87
C LEU A 70 7.46 -1.77 20.37
N ASP A 71 8.51 -2.16 21.11
CA ASP A 71 8.63 -3.49 21.72
C ASP A 71 7.60 -3.69 22.84
N HIS A 72 7.48 -2.72 23.76
CA HIS A 72 6.47 -2.75 24.82
C HIS A 72 5.02 -2.73 24.28
N ALA A 73 4.80 -2.06 23.15
CA ALA A 73 3.51 -2.05 22.46
C ALA A 73 3.20 -3.37 21.73
N GLY A 74 4.14 -4.32 21.70
CA GLY A 74 3.99 -5.61 21.01
C GLY A 74 3.98 -5.49 19.48
N LEU A 75 4.49 -4.38 18.94
CA LEU A 75 4.49 -4.10 17.50
C LEU A 75 5.75 -4.65 16.82
N ILE A 76 6.84 -4.78 17.57
CA ILE A 76 8.09 -5.41 17.15
C ILE A 76 8.57 -6.34 18.27
N LEU A 77 9.48 -7.25 17.93
CA LEU A 77 10.35 -7.92 18.89
C LEU A 77 11.74 -7.30 18.79
N TYR A 78 12.21 -6.70 19.87
CA TYR A 78 13.49 -6.01 19.93
C TYR A 78 14.51 -6.75 20.79
N PHE A 79 15.57 -7.26 20.16
CA PHE A 79 16.70 -7.90 20.84
C PHE A 79 17.92 -6.99 20.80
N ARG A 80 18.19 -6.33 21.92
CA ARG A 80 19.35 -5.45 22.05
C ARG A 80 20.65 -6.25 21.97
N GLY A 81 21.59 -5.80 21.14
CA GLY A 81 22.93 -6.38 21.06
C GLY A 81 23.69 -6.25 22.39
N LYS A 82 24.54 -7.23 22.70
CA LYS A 82 25.41 -7.19 23.89
C LYS A 82 26.56 -6.19 23.69
N GLY A 83 26.35 -4.93 24.08
CA GLY A 83 27.38 -3.88 24.08
C GLY A 83 26.93 -2.58 23.40
N LYS A 84 27.67 -1.48 23.62
CA LYS A 84 27.31 -0.12 23.15
C LYS A 84 27.17 -0.02 21.62
N ASN A 85 27.91 -0.84 20.88
CA ASN A 85 27.94 -0.83 19.41
C ASN A 85 27.42 -2.13 18.79
N ALA A 86 26.92 -3.06 19.61
CA ALA A 86 26.42 -4.32 19.11
C ALA A 86 25.11 -4.04 18.35
N PRO A 87 24.96 -4.57 17.12
CA PRO A 87 23.73 -4.36 16.37
C PRO A 87 22.56 -5.01 17.11
N ALA A 88 21.40 -4.38 17.02
CA ALA A 88 20.16 -4.98 17.51
C ALA A 88 19.57 -5.89 16.45
N GLU A 89 18.83 -6.90 16.89
CA GLU A 89 17.98 -7.70 16.02
C GLU A 89 16.53 -7.29 16.23
N ILE A 90 15.83 -7.02 15.13
CA ILE A 90 14.42 -6.66 15.14
C ILE A 90 13.66 -7.66 14.30
N SER A 91 12.58 -8.19 14.86
CA SER A 91 11.64 -9.04 14.14
C SER A 91 10.24 -8.42 14.19
N ILE A 92 9.50 -8.52 13.08
CA ILE A 92 8.11 -8.09 13.00
C ILE A 92 7.26 -9.26 12.53
N ASN A 93 6.09 -9.42 13.14
CA ASN A 93 5.09 -10.33 12.62
C ASN A 93 4.43 -9.72 11.38
N VAL A 94 5.01 -9.99 10.20
CA VAL A 94 4.48 -9.53 8.92
C VAL A 94 3.48 -10.56 8.39
N PRO A 95 2.20 -10.17 8.19
CA PRO A 95 1.19 -11.05 7.61
C PRO A 95 1.61 -11.56 6.23
N GLU A 96 1.21 -12.77 5.90
CA GLU A 96 1.44 -13.36 4.59
C GLU A 96 0.24 -13.08 3.70
N PHE A 97 0.48 -12.83 2.42
CA PHE A 97 -0.61 -12.94 1.46
C PHE A 97 -1.03 -14.41 1.38
N PRO A 98 -2.34 -14.72 1.38
CA PRO A 98 -2.77 -16.05 1.00
C PRO A 98 -2.21 -16.33 -0.39
N GLU A 99 -1.58 -17.50 -0.54
CA GLU A 99 -1.01 -17.93 -1.81
C GLU A 99 -2.18 -18.23 -2.75
N ILE A 100 -2.62 -17.22 -3.51
CA ILE A 100 -3.64 -17.40 -4.53
C ILE A 100 -2.98 -18.24 -5.61
N SER A 101 -3.28 -19.53 -5.60
CA SER A 101 -2.90 -20.44 -6.68
C SER A 101 -3.52 -19.87 -7.95
N VAL A 102 -2.73 -19.70 -9.01
CA VAL A 102 -3.20 -19.12 -10.30
C VAL A 102 -4.37 -19.92 -10.90
N SER A 103 -4.60 -21.15 -10.41
CA SER A 103 -5.77 -21.99 -10.65
C SER A 103 -7.10 -21.39 -10.15
N GLU A 104 -7.09 -20.62 -9.06
CA GLU A 104 -8.29 -19.96 -8.52
C GLU A 104 -8.55 -18.60 -9.19
N ALA A 105 -7.50 -17.94 -9.68
CA ALA A 105 -7.61 -16.67 -10.42
C ALA A 105 -8.26 -16.83 -11.80
N GLN A 106 -8.21 -18.04 -12.39
CA GLN A 106 -8.89 -18.33 -13.66
C GLN A 106 -10.41 -18.56 -13.52
N ASN A 107 -10.94 -18.67 -12.30
CA ASN A 107 -12.38 -18.82 -12.07
C ASN A 107 -13.09 -17.48 -11.75
N LEU A 108 -12.34 -16.38 -11.67
CA LEU A 108 -12.89 -15.02 -11.69
C LEU A 108 -12.83 -14.48 -13.11
N GLN A 109 -13.49 -15.17 -14.04
CA GLN A 109 -13.87 -14.56 -15.30
C GLN A 109 -15.07 -13.66 -15.01
N PRO A 110 -15.02 -12.33 -15.22
CA PRO A 110 -16.23 -11.54 -15.28
C PRO A 110 -17.04 -12.14 -16.42
N GLY A 111 -18.24 -12.62 -16.12
CA GLY A 111 -19.19 -13.07 -17.12
C GLY A 111 -19.60 -11.91 -18.03
N ILE A 112 -18.76 -11.56 -19.00
CA ILE A 112 -19.22 -10.91 -20.21
C ILE A 112 -19.75 -12.05 -21.06
N ALA A 113 -21.03 -12.39 -20.83
CA ALA A 113 -21.78 -13.29 -21.69
C ALA A 113 -21.82 -12.67 -23.10
N GLY A 114 -20.85 -13.06 -23.93
CA GLY A 114 -20.89 -12.88 -25.37
C GLY A 114 -21.96 -13.79 -25.95
N GLY A 115 -23.21 -13.33 -25.93
CA GLY A 115 -24.30 -13.94 -26.68
C GLY A 115 -24.29 -13.45 -28.12
N LYS A 116 -23.57 -14.12 -29.01
CA LYS A 116 -23.77 -14.01 -30.47
C LYS A 116 -24.73 -15.10 -30.92
N GLY A 117 -25.85 -14.69 -31.53
CA GLY A 117 -26.52 -15.46 -32.58
C GLY A 117 -27.77 -16.23 -32.17
N GLY A 118 -28.94 -15.74 -32.58
CA GLY A 118 -30.21 -16.46 -32.54
C GLY A 118 -31.33 -15.65 -33.18
N SER A 119 -31.53 -15.85 -34.48
CA SER A 119 -32.64 -15.32 -35.26
C SER A 119 -34.01 -15.78 -34.74
N THR A 120 -35.03 -14.92 -34.85
CA THR A 120 -36.33 -15.13 -35.54
C THR A 120 -37.46 -14.32 -34.87
N GLY A 121 -38.10 -13.42 -35.63
CA GLY A 121 -39.56 -13.26 -35.59
C GLY A 121 -40.19 -12.03 -34.93
N VAL A 122 -40.89 -11.24 -35.77
CA VAL A 122 -42.16 -10.50 -35.50
C VAL A 122 -42.05 -9.26 -34.60
N GLY A 123 -42.45 -8.03 -34.97
CA GLY A 123 -43.13 -7.46 -36.12
C GLY A 123 -43.69 -6.07 -35.72
N THR A 124 -43.87 -5.18 -36.71
CA THR A 124 -44.67 -3.91 -36.67
C THR A 124 -44.06 -2.74 -35.86
N GLY A 125 -43.85 -1.53 -36.37
CA GLY A 125 -44.09 -0.92 -37.68
C GLY A 125 -43.69 0.58 -37.65
N VAL A 126 -43.78 1.21 -38.83
CA VAL A 126 -43.75 2.65 -39.14
C VAL A 126 -42.38 3.32 -39.41
N SER A 127 -42.23 3.65 -40.70
CA SER A 127 -41.32 4.57 -41.40
C SER A 127 -41.18 5.94 -40.69
N THR A 128 -40.14 6.77 -40.88
CA THR A 128 -39.76 7.41 -42.16
C THR A 128 -38.44 8.22 -42.00
N GLN A 129 -37.65 8.25 -43.08
CA GLN A 129 -36.93 9.41 -43.66
C GLN A 129 -35.68 10.03 -42.98
N GLY A 130 -34.53 9.82 -43.62
CA GLY A 130 -33.67 10.89 -44.15
C GLY A 130 -32.45 11.30 -43.33
N GLY A 131 -31.25 11.20 -43.94
CA GLY A 131 -30.08 11.96 -43.50
C GLY A 131 -28.74 11.28 -43.79
N ASN A 132 -28.03 11.79 -44.78
CA ASN A 132 -26.74 11.33 -45.30
C ASN A 132 -25.57 12.07 -44.61
N GLY A 133 -24.40 11.42 -44.51
CA GLY A 133 -23.13 11.99 -44.01
C GLY A 133 -22.74 11.39 -42.65
N GLY A 134 -21.53 10.93 -42.38
CA GLY A 134 -20.24 11.01 -43.05
C GLY A 134 -19.18 10.73 -41.98
N SER A 135 -18.27 9.80 -42.28
CA SER A 135 -16.94 9.56 -41.68
C SER A 135 -16.66 9.88 -40.20
N SER A 136 -16.31 8.80 -39.48
CA SER A 136 -15.11 8.63 -38.65
C SER A 136 -14.80 9.65 -37.56
N GLN A 137 -14.83 9.20 -36.30
CA GLN A 137 -13.73 9.47 -35.35
C GLN A 137 -13.76 8.46 -34.19
N GLY A 138 -12.60 7.84 -33.97
CA GLY A 138 -12.34 6.95 -32.84
C GLY A 138 -12.42 7.71 -31.52
N VAL A 139 -12.83 7.00 -30.48
CA VAL A 139 -12.66 7.44 -29.09
C VAL A 139 -11.65 6.51 -28.44
N ASP A 140 -10.41 6.98 -28.49
CA ASP A 140 -9.26 6.42 -27.82
C ASP A 140 -9.34 6.74 -26.32
N SER A 141 -9.04 5.73 -25.52
CA SER A 141 -8.96 5.73 -24.08
C SER A 141 -8.00 6.81 -23.55
N THR A 142 -8.48 7.79 -22.77
CA THR A 142 -7.69 8.48 -21.72
C THR A 142 -8.62 9.37 -20.87
N SER A 143 -9.34 8.76 -19.94
CA SER A 143 -9.92 9.49 -18.80
C SER A 143 -8.78 9.91 -17.86
N ARG A 144 -8.13 11.04 -18.20
CA ARG A 144 -7.18 11.71 -17.31
C ARG A 144 -7.93 12.20 -16.07
N PHE A 145 -7.47 11.76 -14.91
CA PHE A 145 -7.80 12.34 -13.62
C PHE A 145 -7.33 13.81 -13.60
N SER A 146 -8.27 14.76 -13.47
CA SER A 146 -7.97 16.18 -13.34
C SER A 146 -7.79 16.53 -11.86
N PRO A 147 -6.62 17.05 -11.41
CA PRO A 147 -6.50 17.57 -10.05
C PRO A 147 -7.26 18.90 -9.89
N PRO A 148 -7.72 19.23 -8.68
CA PRO A 148 -8.47 20.46 -8.41
C PRO A 148 -7.60 21.73 -8.59
N PRO A 149 -8.21 22.89 -8.91
CA PRO A 149 -7.49 24.12 -9.19
C PRO A 149 -6.78 24.70 -7.96
N ILE A 150 -5.57 25.21 -8.17
CA ILE A 150 -4.73 25.89 -7.16
C ILE A 150 -5.28 27.31 -6.93
N PRO A 151 -5.50 27.76 -5.68
CA PRO A 151 -5.94 29.13 -5.41
C PRO A 151 -4.83 30.17 -5.70
N PRO A 152 -5.18 31.42 -6.07
CA PRO A 152 -4.22 32.42 -6.47
C PRO A 152 -3.30 32.84 -5.31
N TYR A 153 -2.00 32.94 -5.61
CA TYR A 153 -0.98 33.46 -4.72
C TYR A 153 -1.24 34.94 -4.41
N ARG A 154 -1.43 35.28 -3.12
CA ARG A 154 -1.58 36.66 -2.66
C ARG A 154 -0.18 37.25 -2.45
N SER A 155 0.33 38.05 -3.38
CA SER A 155 1.51 38.89 -3.11
C SER A 155 1.12 39.95 -2.10
N LYS A 156 1.95 40.14 -1.07
CA LYS A 156 1.95 41.35 -0.27
C LYS A 156 2.61 42.49 -1.06
#